data_AF-I0J701-F1
#
_entry.id   AF-I0J701-F1
#
_cell.length_a   1.000
_cell.length_b   1.000
_cell.length_c   1.000
_cell.angle_alpha   90.00
_cell.angle_beta   90.00
_cell.angle_gamma   90.00
#
_symmetry.space_group_name_H-M   'P 1'
#
loop_
_entity.id
_entity.type
_entity.pdbx_description
1 polymer ?
#
loop_
_entity_poly.entity_id
_entity_poly.type
_entity_poly.pdbx_seq_one_letter_code
_entity_poly.pdbx_strand_id
1 'polypeptide(L)'
;AGTIISGVTAIAVGPNGKITGSISNTGLIVGSSASGIAVQRGTVLGGITNSGLIAGTSGDGGISVNNYGYIGSINNQSLSGSQVGTIAGRLYGIVIQTGGTIGSINNAGSILGGTAIKVDASSTAGSTIAGSIINSGLIAGSNTGISVISGSSLLGGINNSGTIIGNGAYGINVSTNSLLAGGIYNSKSGFIYGGLTGINVGGASTVAGGFANDGSIIGYYVGVRLTGATVLGGITNTGMISGYYTALELGTDGTNNLVDSITNTGSLIGENSQGLQLQSIKVTGDIINAPSGFIYGGTTGVQIQKGSTLVGSLINDGTIVGGNTGIRLSSNSTILGTINNTGTIAGNTYSLNLQNTASGLVVNNSGTLIGAANIGINTLNLSGSNAVVAGNITGSSSSTVNVLGTFSSGGDIAVGAVNISNTGALTLNNNVNVNTGTGTLTNAGNLIVAASTYSPTITGNYAQSGNYTISIDDGLGSYGKLRITGRANFTPGYSFGITPGSAYIQPLYTSILYAVGGITGFTAPYIISPYYEVIQSPSDSNELDLFYYDPGPGPGPA
;
A
#
# COMPACT_ATOMS: atom_id res chain seq x y z
N ALA A 1 27.74 -9.98 -43.00
CA ALA A 1 28.37 -8.68 -43.26
C ALA A 1 28.00 -8.22 -44.66
N GLY A 2 27.86 -6.90 -44.89
CA GLY A 2 27.43 -6.33 -46.17
C GLY A 2 26.12 -5.55 -46.07
N THR A 3 25.63 -5.06 -47.21
CA THR A 3 24.46 -4.17 -47.30
C THR A 3 23.40 -4.81 -48.21
N ILE A 4 22.19 -5.00 -47.69
CA ILE A 4 20.99 -5.38 -48.44
C ILE A 4 20.01 -4.20 -48.33
N ILE A 5 19.75 -3.54 -49.45
CA ILE A 5 18.74 -2.47 -49.53
C ILE A 5 17.76 -2.84 -50.65
N SER A 6 16.46 -2.79 -50.36
CA SER A 6 15.39 -3.08 -51.32
C SER A 6 14.37 -1.97 -51.30
N GLY A 7 13.78 -1.66 -52.47
CA GLY A 7 12.73 -0.65 -52.60
C GLY A 7 11.49 -0.93 -51.76
N VAL A 8 11.24 -2.20 -51.38
CA VAL A 8 10.08 -2.62 -50.58
C VAL A 8 10.53 -3.32 -49.30
N THR A 9 10.65 -4.65 -49.34
CA THR A 9 11.15 -5.50 -48.24
C THR A 9 12.53 -6.01 -48.60
N ALA A 10 13.49 -5.94 -47.68
CA ALA A 10 14.86 -6.43 -47.95
C ALA A 10 14.96 -7.95 -47.95
N ILE A 11 14.40 -8.64 -46.95
CA ILE A 11 14.29 -10.10 -46.94
C ILE A 11 12.83 -10.50 -46.71
N ALA A 12 12.24 -11.26 -47.63
CA ALA A 12 10.90 -11.79 -47.50
C ALA A 12 10.92 -13.33 -47.47
N VAL A 13 10.36 -13.93 -46.42
CA VAL A 13 10.13 -15.37 -46.31
C VAL A 13 8.63 -15.61 -46.45
N GLY A 14 8.23 -15.92 -47.67
CA GLY A 14 6.82 -16.08 -48.06
C GLY A 14 6.24 -17.47 -47.81
N PRO A 15 5.06 -17.76 -48.39
CA PRO A 15 4.37 -19.05 -48.25
C PRO A 15 5.28 -20.24 -48.61
N ASN A 16 5.32 -21.25 -47.74
CA ASN A 16 6.17 -22.44 -47.86
C ASN A 16 7.69 -22.17 -47.82
N GLY A 17 8.12 -20.91 -47.68
CA GLY A 17 9.51 -20.55 -47.47
C GLY A 17 9.97 -21.05 -46.11
N LYS A 18 11.05 -21.84 -46.09
CA LYS A 18 11.64 -22.37 -44.87
C LYS A 18 13.14 -22.13 -44.84
N ILE A 19 13.58 -21.32 -43.88
CA ILE A 19 14.98 -21.19 -43.50
C ILE A 19 15.19 -22.09 -42.28
N THR A 20 15.95 -23.16 -42.43
CA THR A 20 16.25 -24.10 -41.33
C THR A 20 17.33 -23.56 -40.39
N GLY A 21 18.29 -22.80 -40.92
CA GLY A 21 19.30 -22.06 -40.17
C GLY A 21 18.79 -20.71 -39.64
N SER A 22 19.72 -19.82 -39.29
CA SER A 22 19.43 -18.46 -38.85
C SER A 22 19.72 -17.43 -39.93
N ILE A 23 19.07 -16.26 -39.84
CA ILE A 23 19.50 -15.05 -40.53
C ILE A 23 20.48 -14.32 -39.60
N SER A 24 21.75 -14.24 -39.97
CA SER A 24 22.77 -13.54 -39.19
C SER A 24 23.17 -12.22 -39.86
N ASN A 25 22.86 -11.10 -39.22
CA ASN A 25 23.17 -9.77 -39.70
C ASN A 25 24.23 -9.08 -38.84
N THR A 26 25.35 -8.74 -39.48
CA THR A 26 26.42 -7.89 -38.92
C THR A 26 26.61 -6.59 -39.70
N GLY A 27 25.76 -6.35 -40.71
CA GLY A 27 25.82 -5.21 -41.64
C GLY A 27 24.49 -4.46 -41.70
N LEU A 28 24.03 -4.09 -42.90
CA LEU A 28 22.78 -3.34 -43.10
C LEU A 28 21.76 -4.20 -43.85
N ILE A 29 20.54 -4.29 -43.32
CA ILE A 29 19.36 -4.84 -43.99
C ILE A 29 18.27 -3.78 -43.94
N VAL A 30 17.93 -3.16 -45.06
CA VAL A 30 17.01 -2.02 -45.11
C VAL A 30 15.93 -2.21 -46.18
N GLY A 31 14.67 -2.30 -45.75
CA GLY A 31 13.51 -2.20 -46.63
C GLY A 31 13.01 -0.76 -46.70
N SER A 32 13.00 -0.17 -47.90
CA SER A 32 12.68 1.25 -48.08
C SER A 32 11.21 1.56 -47.83
N SER A 33 10.28 0.81 -48.46
CA SER A 33 8.83 1.05 -48.35
C SER A 33 8.07 0.11 -47.40
N ALA A 34 8.69 -0.99 -46.96
CA ALA A 34 8.06 -1.99 -46.09
C ALA A 34 8.98 -2.35 -44.89
N SER A 35 9.39 -3.61 -44.78
CA SER A 35 10.17 -4.13 -43.66
C SER A 35 11.61 -4.48 -44.02
N GLY A 36 12.51 -4.43 -43.04
CA GLY A 36 13.84 -5.01 -43.19
C GLY A 36 13.75 -6.51 -43.44
N ILE A 37 13.04 -7.22 -42.56
CA ILE A 37 12.73 -8.65 -42.72
C ILE A 37 11.22 -8.85 -42.54
N ALA A 38 10.58 -9.55 -43.48
CA ALA A 38 9.19 -9.97 -43.37
C ALA A 38 9.08 -11.50 -43.47
N VAL A 39 8.38 -12.12 -42.52
CA VAL A 39 8.05 -13.55 -42.54
C VAL A 39 6.55 -13.69 -42.59
N GLN A 40 6.02 -14.10 -43.74
CA GLN A 40 4.59 -14.19 -44.00
C GLN A 40 4.24 -15.57 -44.52
N ARG A 41 3.51 -16.38 -43.73
CA ARG A 41 3.22 -17.79 -44.02
C ARG A 41 4.49 -18.64 -44.27
N GLY A 42 5.63 -18.16 -43.82
CA GLY A 42 6.94 -18.78 -43.92
C GLY A 42 7.54 -19.10 -42.55
N THR A 43 8.71 -19.71 -42.53
CA THR A 43 9.38 -20.18 -41.31
C THR A 43 10.86 -19.85 -41.33
N VAL A 44 11.36 -19.23 -40.25
CA VAL A 44 12.79 -19.06 -39.95
C VAL A 44 13.09 -19.79 -38.65
N LEU A 45 13.46 -21.06 -38.76
CA LEU A 45 13.56 -21.97 -37.60
C LEU A 45 14.72 -21.60 -36.68
N GLY A 46 15.91 -21.32 -37.23
CA GLY A 46 17.08 -20.91 -36.44
C GLY A 46 17.03 -19.47 -35.94
N GLY A 47 15.98 -18.72 -36.29
CA GLY A 47 15.79 -17.35 -35.84
C GLY A 47 16.62 -16.30 -36.57
N ILE A 48 16.76 -15.14 -35.94
CA ILE A 48 17.51 -13.99 -36.42
C ILE A 48 18.53 -13.62 -35.34
N THR A 49 19.79 -13.46 -35.74
CA THR A 49 20.83 -12.87 -34.90
C THR A 49 21.28 -11.57 -35.54
N ASN A 50 21.21 -10.46 -34.80
CA ASN A 50 21.53 -9.14 -35.30
C ASN A 50 22.56 -8.44 -34.41
N SER A 51 23.72 -8.13 -34.96
CA SER A 51 24.66 -7.14 -34.41
C SER A 51 24.80 -5.92 -35.34
N GLY A 52 24.18 -5.93 -36.52
CA GLY A 52 24.12 -4.80 -37.45
C GLY A 52 22.81 -4.00 -37.35
N LEU A 53 22.43 -3.33 -38.44
CA LEU A 53 21.14 -2.64 -38.59
C LEU A 53 20.15 -3.50 -39.39
N ILE A 54 18.95 -3.69 -38.87
CA ILE A 54 17.76 -4.14 -39.61
C ILE A 54 16.73 -3.00 -39.54
N ALA A 55 16.36 -2.44 -40.69
CA ALA A 55 15.48 -1.27 -40.75
C ALA A 55 14.33 -1.40 -41.76
N GLY A 56 13.13 -0.97 -41.36
CA GLY A 56 12.01 -0.66 -42.26
C GLY A 56 11.75 0.85 -42.25
N THR A 57 12.17 1.58 -43.28
CA THR A 57 12.29 3.06 -43.20
C THR A 57 10.98 3.82 -43.38
N SER A 58 9.97 3.22 -44.02
CA SER A 58 8.65 3.86 -44.15
C SER A 58 7.44 2.95 -43.94
N GLY A 59 7.64 1.62 -43.87
CA GLY A 59 6.58 0.63 -43.70
C GLY A 59 6.36 0.12 -42.26
N ASP A 60 5.79 -1.10 -42.18
CA ASP A 60 5.21 -1.68 -40.96
C ASP A 60 6.23 -1.91 -39.84
N GLY A 61 7.41 -2.45 -40.13
CA GLY A 61 8.44 -2.54 -39.09
C GLY A 61 9.80 -3.07 -39.49
N GLY A 62 10.78 -2.98 -38.59
CA GLY A 62 12.12 -3.53 -38.81
C GLY A 62 12.08 -5.03 -39.11
N ILE A 63 11.38 -5.78 -38.25
CA ILE A 63 11.03 -7.19 -38.46
C ILE A 63 9.50 -7.35 -38.36
N SER A 64 8.90 -8.02 -39.33
CA SER A 64 7.47 -8.32 -39.36
C SER A 64 7.22 -9.83 -39.46
N VAL A 65 6.37 -10.36 -38.58
CA VAL A 65 5.98 -11.78 -38.53
C VAL A 65 4.46 -11.86 -38.60
N ASN A 66 3.94 -12.09 -39.80
CA ASN A 66 2.52 -11.91 -40.07
C ASN A 66 1.93 -13.19 -40.68
N ASN A 67 0.59 -13.34 -40.61
CA ASN A 67 -0.16 -14.41 -41.29
C ASN A 67 0.43 -15.80 -41.02
N TYR A 68 0.46 -16.21 -39.75
CA TYR A 68 1.03 -17.48 -39.31
C TYR A 68 2.51 -17.69 -39.67
N GLY A 69 3.26 -16.61 -39.91
CA GLY A 69 4.72 -16.67 -40.00
C GLY A 69 5.34 -17.13 -38.68
N TYR A 70 6.49 -17.81 -38.77
CA TYR A 70 7.22 -18.29 -37.60
C TYR A 70 8.68 -17.86 -37.62
N ILE A 71 9.17 -17.36 -36.48
CA ILE A 71 10.60 -17.16 -36.21
C ILE A 71 10.96 -17.88 -34.90
N GLY A 72 12.03 -18.69 -34.91
CA GLY A 72 12.48 -19.41 -33.72
C GLY A 72 12.89 -18.48 -32.58
N SER A 73 13.80 -17.55 -32.83
CA SER A 73 14.15 -16.50 -31.86
C SER A 73 14.67 -15.25 -32.55
N ILE A 74 14.65 -14.12 -31.87
CA ILE A 74 15.35 -12.90 -32.28
C ILE A 74 16.39 -12.58 -31.22
N ASN A 75 17.66 -12.55 -31.61
CA ASN A 75 18.79 -12.23 -30.75
C ASN A 75 19.44 -10.94 -31.25
N ASN A 76 19.03 -9.80 -30.69
CA ASN A 76 19.58 -8.50 -31.00
C ASN A 76 20.73 -8.18 -30.04
N GLN A 77 21.96 -8.28 -30.51
CA GLN A 77 23.17 -8.31 -29.71
C GLN A 77 23.83 -6.93 -29.61
N SER A 78 24.47 -6.66 -28.48
CA SER A 78 25.47 -5.59 -28.35
C SER A 78 26.82 -6.26 -28.11
N LEU A 79 27.74 -6.14 -29.07
CA LEU A 79 29.07 -6.76 -28.99
C LEU A 79 30.09 -5.71 -28.51
N SER A 80 31.04 -6.12 -27.67
CA SER A 80 32.13 -5.25 -27.21
C SER A 80 32.90 -4.69 -28.40
N GLY A 81 32.98 -3.35 -28.53
CA GLY A 81 33.68 -2.67 -29.64
C GLY A 81 32.82 -1.77 -30.53
N SER A 82 31.74 -1.15 -30.01
CA SER A 82 30.86 -0.18 -30.69
C SER A 82 29.79 -0.76 -31.63
N GLN A 83 29.79 -2.07 -31.90
CA GLN A 83 28.75 -2.69 -32.73
C GLN A 83 27.50 -3.03 -31.89
N VAL A 84 26.48 -2.18 -31.99
CA VAL A 84 25.18 -2.34 -31.34
C VAL A 84 24.14 -2.77 -32.38
N GLY A 85 23.64 -3.99 -32.24
CA GLY A 85 22.52 -4.50 -33.03
C GLY A 85 21.32 -3.57 -32.88
N THR A 86 20.85 -3.03 -34.00
CA THR A 86 19.69 -2.13 -34.06
C THR A 86 18.63 -2.74 -34.95
N ILE A 87 17.41 -2.89 -34.41
CA ILE A 87 16.21 -3.22 -35.17
C ILE A 87 15.29 -2.00 -35.10
N ALA A 88 15.03 -1.36 -36.23
CA ALA A 88 14.27 -0.12 -36.28
C ALA A 88 13.16 -0.18 -37.32
N GLY A 89 11.98 0.35 -37.00
CA GLY A 89 10.96 0.62 -38.01
C GLY A 89 10.18 1.87 -37.68
N ARG A 90 9.58 2.49 -38.70
CA ARG A 90 8.81 3.72 -38.51
C ARG A 90 7.61 3.50 -37.58
N LEU A 91 6.80 2.47 -37.86
CA LEU A 91 5.67 2.10 -37.01
C LEU A 91 6.11 1.12 -35.91
N TYR A 92 6.77 0.03 -36.27
CA TYR A 92 7.15 -1.02 -35.33
C TYR A 92 8.63 -1.40 -35.42
N GLY A 93 9.32 -1.60 -34.30
CA GLY A 93 10.63 -2.25 -34.34
C GLY A 93 10.47 -3.71 -34.76
N ILE A 94 9.65 -4.42 -34.00
CA ILE A 94 9.20 -5.79 -34.27
C ILE A 94 7.67 -5.82 -34.20
N VAL A 95 7.02 -6.41 -35.20
CA VAL A 95 5.56 -6.61 -35.21
C VAL A 95 5.22 -8.08 -35.47
N ILE A 96 4.25 -8.58 -34.71
CA ILE A 96 3.73 -9.95 -34.79
C ILE A 96 2.22 -9.87 -34.96
N GLN A 97 1.71 -10.29 -36.12
CA GLN A 97 0.31 -10.13 -36.49
C GLN A 97 -0.35 -11.36 -37.11
N THR A 98 -1.68 -11.44 -37.01
CA THR A 98 -2.51 -12.44 -37.70
C THR A 98 -1.98 -13.87 -37.48
N GLY A 99 -1.91 -14.29 -36.22
CA GLY A 99 -1.42 -15.62 -35.83
C GLY A 99 0.10 -15.84 -35.98
N GLY A 100 0.87 -14.77 -36.26
CA GLY A 100 2.33 -14.82 -36.27
C GLY A 100 2.88 -15.32 -34.92
N THR A 101 4.01 -16.03 -34.98
CA THR A 101 4.64 -16.60 -33.79
C THR A 101 6.14 -16.34 -33.77
N ILE A 102 6.65 -15.91 -32.61
CA ILE A 102 8.09 -15.87 -32.32
C ILE A 102 8.36 -16.76 -31.10
N GLY A 103 9.42 -17.56 -31.12
CA GLY A 103 9.79 -18.35 -29.95
C GLY A 103 10.30 -17.47 -28.81
N SER A 104 11.27 -16.58 -29.01
CA SER A 104 11.70 -15.61 -27.98
C SER A 104 12.35 -14.36 -28.57
N ILE A 105 12.44 -13.30 -27.77
CA ILE A 105 13.17 -12.07 -28.12
C ILE A 105 14.21 -11.79 -27.02
N ASN A 106 15.48 -11.81 -27.39
CA ASN A 106 16.61 -11.44 -26.54
C ASN A 106 17.21 -10.14 -27.08
N ASN A 107 17.07 -9.05 -26.34
CA ASN A 107 17.56 -7.74 -26.73
C ASN A 107 18.65 -7.24 -25.77
N ALA A 108 19.89 -7.27 -26.23
CA ALA A 108 21.02 -6.55 -25.64
C ALA A 108 21.38 -5.27 -26.43
N GLY A 109 20.89 -5.14 -27.66
CA GLY A 109 21.04 -3.95 -28.51
C GLY A 109 19.85 -2.98 -28.38
N SER A 110 19.49 -2.35 -29.50
CA SER A 110 18.37 -1.39 -29.60
C SER A 110 17.23 -1.92 -30.47
N ILE A 111 16.00 -1.87 -29.96
CA ILE A 111 14.76 -2.08 -30.74
C ILE A 111 13.95 -0.79 -30.70
N LEU A 112 13.67 -0.20 -31.87
CA LEU A 112 13.12 1.15 -32.00
C LEU A 112 11.89 1.18 -32.92
N GLY A 113 10.86 1.95 -32.55
CA GLY A 113 9.77 2.31 -33.46
C GLY A 113 8.70 3.22 -32.87
N GLY A 114 7.56 3.36 -33.53
CA GLY A 114 6.37 4.00 -32.93
C GLY A 114 5.86 3.19 -31.73
N THR A 115 5.68 1.89 -31.93
CA THR A 115 5.69 0.88 -30.88
C THR A 115 6.90 -0.02 -31.07
N ALA A 116 7.82 -0.15 -30.12
CA ALA A 116 9.05 -0.89 -30.38
C ALA A 116 8.80 -2.39 -30.61
N ILE A 117 7.97 -3.03 -29.77
CA ILE A 117 7.51 -4.41 -29.99
C ILE A 117 5.98 -4.44 -29.90
N LYS A 118 5.33 -4.88 -30.97
CA LYS A 118 3.87 -5.03 -31.03
C LYS A 118 3.48 -6.48 -31.29
N VAL A 119 2.66 -7.06 -30.41
CA VAL A 119 2.00 -8.35 -30.57
C VAL A 119 0.49 -8.10 -30.63
N ASP A 120 -0.11 -8.37 -31.78
CA ASP A 120 -1.50 -8.00 -32.07
C ASP A 120 -2.13 -9.08 -32.94
N ALA A 121 -3.33 -9.54 -32.65
CA ALA A 121 -3.99 -10.51 -33.50
C ALA A 121 -4.38 -9.91 -34.87
N SER A 122 -4.75 -8.62 -34.90
CA SER A 122 -5.34 -7.89 -36.04
C SER A 122 -6.49 -8.59 -36.80
N SER A 123 -6.95 -9.77 -36.36
CA SER A 123 -7.86 -10.72 -37.01
C SER A 123 -8.34 -11.78 -36.00
N THR A 124 -9.08 -12.82 -36.43
CA THR A 124 -9.63 -13.89 -35.59
C THR A 124 -8.60 -14.83 -34.93
N ALA A 125 -7.29 -14.69 -35.20
CA ALA A 125 -6.25 -15.53 -34.61
C ALA A 125 -5.22 -14.71 -33.80
N GLY A 126 -5.14 -14.99 -32.50
CA GLY A 126 -4.18 -14.39 -31.57
C GLY A 126 -2.73 -14.60 -32.01
N SER A 127 -1.91 -13.54 -31.94
CA SER A 127 -0.46 -13.62 -32.18
C SER A 127 0.27 -14.04 -30.90
N THR A 128 1.39 -14.74 -31.03
CA THR A 128 2.07 -15.35 -29.88
C THR A 128 3.58 -15.09 -29.84
N ILE A 129 4.08 -14.76 -28.66
CA ILE A 129 5.49 -15.01 -28.31
C ILE A 129 5.48 -16.17 -27.32
N ALA A 130 6.04 -17.32 -27.74
CA ALA A 130 5.95 -18.56 -26.98
C ALA A 130 6.86 -18.59 -25.74
N GLY A 131 7.95 -17.84 -25.77
CA GLY A 131 8.91 -17.65 -24.70
C GLY A 131 8.87 -16.22 -24.18
N SER A 132 10.00 -15.76 -23.65
CA SER A 132 10.10 -14.46 -22.99
C SER A 132 10.59 -13.36 -23.94
N ILE A 133 10.28 -12.12 -23.56
CA ILE A 133 11.07 -10.95 -23.97
C ILE A 133 12.10 -10.69 -22.87
N ILE A 134 13.38 -10.87 -23.18
CA ILE A 134 14.51 -10.58 -22.28
C ILE A 134 15.20 -9.33 -22.79
N ASN A 135 15.17 -8.26 -21.99
CA ASN A 135 15.78 -6.99 -22.35
C ASN A 135 16.92 -6.63 -21.40
N SER A 136 18.15 -6.65 -21.89
CA SER A 136 19.33 -6.06 -21.25
C SER A 136 19.86 -4.81 -21.98
N GLY A 137 19.25 -4.47 -23.12
CA GLY A 137 19.54 -3.27 -23.91
C GLY A 137 18.41 -2.24 -23.87
N LEU A 138 18.15 -1.60 -25.00
CA LEU A 138 17.12 -0.59 -25.18
C LEU A 138 15.94 -1.11 -26.02
N ILE A 139 14.72 -0.98 -25.51
CA ILE A 139 13.47 -1.09 -26.27
C ILE A 139 12.76 0.26 -26.16
N ALA A 140 12.68 1.03 -27.24
CA ALA A 140 12.14 2.39 -27.20
C ALA A 140 11.11 2.66 -28.29
N GLY A 141 9.87 2.90 -27.85
CA GLY A 141 8.78 3.41 -28.65
C GLY A 141 8.64 4.92 -28.55
N SER A 142 8.35 5.60 -29.66
CA SER A 142 7.90 7.00 -29.59
C SER A 142 6.54 7.11 -28.90
N ASN A 143 5.69 6.08 -28.97
CA ASN A 143 4.43 5.99 -28.23
C ASN A 143 4.43 4.87 -27.19
N THR A 144 4.84 3.65 -27.54
CA THR A 144 4.77 2.50 -26.63
C THR A 144 6.01 1.61 -26.73
N GLY A 145 6.60 1.21 -25.60
CA GLY A 145 7.74 0.29 -25.63
C GLY A 145 7.32 -1.09 -26.11
N ILE A 146 6.54 -1.80 -25.30
CA ILE A 146 6.01 -3.13 -25.62
C ILE A 146 4.48 -3.08 -25.56
N SER A 147 3.80 -3.60 -26.58
CA SER A 147 2.34 -3.71 -26.62
C SER A 147 1.90 -5.13 -26.95
N VAL A 148 1.13 -5.76 -26.07
CA VAL A 148 0.47 -7.07 -26.28
C VAL A 148 -1.03 -6.85 -26.23
N ILE A 149 -1.71 -7.00 -27.38
CA ILE A 149 -3.10 -6.59 -27.54
C ILE A 149 -3.94 -7.58 -28.36
N SER A 150 -5.27 -7.39 -28.31
CA SER A 150 -6.25 -8.03 -29.19
C SER A 150 -6.28 -9.57 -29.08
N GLY A 151 -6.27 -10.13 -27.86
CA GLY A 151 -6.27 -11.58 -27.66
C GLY A 151 -4.90 -12.24 -27.89
N SER A 152 -3.82 -11.46 -27.92
CA SER A 152 -2.47 -11.98 -28.11
C SER A 152 -1.89 -12.53 -26.81
N SER A 153 -0.88 -13.39 -26.96
CA SER A 153 -0.23 -14.06 -25.83
C SER A 153 1.29 -13.86 -25.82
N LEU A 154 1.83 -13.60 -24.63
CA LEU A 154 3.27 -13.65 -24.32
C LEU A 154 3.47 -14.65 -23.18
N LEU A 155 3.86 -15.87 -23.53
CA LEU A 155 3.80 -16.97 -22.57
C LEU A 155 4.97 -16.97 -21.59
N GLY A 156 6.16 -16.57 -22.01
CA GLY A 156 7.33 -16.49 -21.12
C GLY A 156 7.46 -15.18 -20.35
N GLY A 157 6.54 -14.23 -20.52
CA GLY A 157 6.57 -12.94 -19.82
C GLY A 157 7.67 -11.98 -20.30
N ILE A 158 7.91 -10.95 -19.49
CA ILE A 158 8.89 -9.89 -19.75
C ILE A 158 9.92 -9.88 -18.62
N ASN A 159 11.21 -9.99 -18.96
CA ASN A 159 12.31 -9.83 -18.03
C ASN A 159 13.18 -8.64 -18.47
N ASN A 160 13.15 -7.56 -17.71
CA ASN A 160 13.87 -6.33 -18.02
C ASN A 160 15.01 -6.10 -17.02
N SER A 161 16.24 -6.08 -17.52
CA SER A 161 17.44 -5.60 -16.83
C SER A 161 18.08 -4.40 -17.53
N GLY A 162 17.58 -4.02 -18.71
CA GLY A 162 17.91 -2.80 -19.44
C GLY A 162 16.79 -1.76 -19.35
N THR A 163 16.53 -1.09 -20.46
CA THR A 163 15.59 0.04 -20.54
C THR A 163 14.43 -0.24 -21.51
N ILE A 164 13.20 -0.04 -21.05
CA ILE A 164 11.97 -0.04 -21.86
C ILE A 164 11.31 1.33 -21.76
N ILE A 165 11.10 2.00 -22.90
CA ILE A 165 10.54 3.35 -22.96
C ILE A 165 9.37 3.39 -23.94
N GLY A 166 8.25 3.99 -23.53
CA GLY A 166 7.22 4.49 -24.43
C GLY A 166 6.93 5.96 -24.18
N ASN A 167 7.52 6.83 -24.99
CA ASN A 167 7.53 8.28 -24.71
C ASN A 167 6.16 8.94 -24.76
N GLY A 168 5.24 8.44 -25.59
CA GLY A 168 3.91 9.03 -25.77
C GLY A 168 2.83 8.47 -24.83
N ALA A 169 2.93 7.19 -24.45
CA ALA A 169 1.87 6.51 -23.70
C ALA A 169 2.41 5.52 -22.66
N TYR A 170 2.88 4.35 -23.10
CA TYR A 170 3.10 3.20 -22.20
C TYR A 170 4.50 2.63 -22.33
N GLY A 171 5.19 2.38 -21.21
CA GLY A 171 6.39 1.55 -21.25
C GLY A 171 6.01 0.13 -21.70
N ILE A 172 5.04 -0.46 -21.00
CA ILE A 172 4.43 -1.74 -21.34
C ILE A 172 2.90 -1.58 -21.34
N ASN A 173 2.24 -2.06 -22.39
CA ASN A 173 0.79 -2.12 -22.50
C ASN A 173 0.33 -3.56 -22.77
N VAL A 174 -0.51 -4.09 -21.89
CA VAL A 174 -1.20 -5.36 -22.08
C VAL A 174 -2.69 -5.08 -22.07
N SER A 175 -3.37 -5.22 -23.21
CA SER A 175 -4.79 -4.86 -23.26
C SER A 175 -5.64 -5.76 -24.15
N THR A 176 -6.95 -5.62 -24.05
CA THR A 176 -7.92 -6.24 -24.97
C THR A 176 -7.80 -7.77 -25.00
N ASN A 177 -8.15 -8.42 -23.88
CA ASN A 177 -8.20 -9.86 -23.67
C ASN A 177 -6.86 -10.59 -23.87
N SER A 178 -5.74 -9.93 -23.56
CA SER A 178 -4.41 -10.50 -23.78
C SER A 178 -3.87 -11.25 -22.57
N LEU A 179 -2.91 -12.15 -22.78
CA LEU A 179 -2.31 -12.98 -21.73
C LEU A 179 -0.80 -12.81 -21.66
N LEU A 180 -0.30 -12.48 -20.46
CA LEU A 180 1.10 -12.65 -20.08
C LEU A 180 1.20 -13.81 -19.09
N ALA A 181 1.53 -15.01 -19.55
CA ALA A 181 1.55 -16.18 -18.67
C ALA A 181 2.76 -16.16 -17.71
N GLY A 182 3.93 -15.73 -18.18
CA GLY A 182 5.17 -15.67 -17.39
C GLY A 182 5.35 -14.42 -16.53
N GLY A 183 4.37 -13.51 -16.50
CA GLY A 183 4.43 -12.31 -15.66
C GLY A 183 5.30 -11.18 -16.23
N ILE A 184 5.59 -10.22 -15.36
CA ILE A 184 6.50 -9.09 -15.62
C ILE A 184 7.52 -9.03 -14.49
N TYR A 185 8.80 -9.05 -14.82
CA TYR A 185 9.90 -8.87 -13.89
C TYR A 185 10.82 -7.73 -14.37
N ASN A 186 10.88 -6.67 -13.57
CA ASN A 186 11.82 -5.56 -13.77
C ASN A 186 12.95 -5.68 -12.73
N SER A 187 14.11 -6.16 -13.17
CA SER A 187 15.29 -6.37 -12.32
C SER A 187 15.81 -5.07 -11.72
N LYS A 188 16.73 -5.16 -10.75
CA LYS A 188 17.34 -4.00 -10.07
C LYS A 188 17.94 -2.93 -10.99
N SER A 189 18.54 -3.31 -12.12
CA SER A 189 19.06 -2.37 -13.13
C SER A 189 18.02 -1.96 -14.17
N GLY A 190 16.86 -2.60 -14.16
CA GLY A 190 15.79 -2.42 -15.09
C GLY A 190 15.09 -1.08 -14.91
N PHE A 191 14.90 -0.37 -16.02
CA PHE A 191 14.15 0.87 -16.08
C PHE A 191 12.99 0.74 -17.07
N ILE A 192 11.77 1.07 -16.62
CA ILE A 192 10.57 1.11 -17.45
C ILE A 192 9.96 2.50 -17.33
N TYR A 193 9.78 3.17 -18.46
CA TYR A 193 9.16 4.49 -18.53
C TYR A 193 7.99 4.56 -19.52
N GLY A 194 6.90 5.18 -19.09
CA GLY A 194 5.78 5.54 -19.97
C GLY A 194 5.40 7.02 -19.86
N GLY A 195 5.20 7.67 -21.00
CA GLY A 195 4.79 9.08 -21.09
C GLY A 195 3.38 9.36 -20.55
N LEU A 196 2.58 8.33 -20.30
CA LEU A 196 1.33 8.40 -19.53
C LEU A 196 1.39 7.43 -18.35
N THR A 197 1.61 6.15 -18.63
CA THR A 197 1.65 5.10 -17.60
C THR A 197 2.84 4.19 -17.81
N GLY A 198 3.63 3.91 -16.76
CA GLY A 198 4.79 3.04 -16.87
C GLY A 198 4.38 1.66 -17.40
N ILE A 199 3.43 1.02 -16.71
CA ILE A 199 2.82 -0.25 -17.14
C ILE A 199 1.30 -0.16 -17.05
N ASN A 200 0.63 -0.45 -18.16
CA ASN A 200 -0.83 -0.56 -18.23
C ASN A 200 -1.23 -2.01 -18.52
N VAL A 201 -2.12 -2.56 -17.69
CA VAL A 201 -2.79 -3.84 -17.95
C VAL A 201 -4.29 -3.60 -17.94
N GLY A 202 -5.02 -4.01 -18.97
CA GLY A 202 -6.46 -3.81 -18.98
C GLY A 202 -7.28 -4.54 -20.03
N GLY A 203 -8.56 -4.18 -20.13
CA GLY A 203 -9.50 -4.73 -21.12
C GLY A 203 -9.65 -6.24 -21.01
N ALA A 204 -9.90 -6.76 -19.81
CA ALA A 204 -10.00 -8.19 -19.48
C ALA A 204 -8.71 -8.99 -19.74
N SER A 205 -7.54 -8.35 -19.64
CA SER A 205 -6.25 -9.04 -19.80
C SER A 205 -5.75 -9.64 -18.48
N THR A 206 -4.92 -10.67 -18.60
CA THR A 206 -4.37 -11.42 -17.46
C THR A 206 -2.85 -11.42 -17.47
N VAL A 207 -2.26 -11.13 -16.31
CA VAL A 207 -0.85 -11.40 -15.99
C VAL A 207 -0.83 -12.56 -15.00
N ALA A 208 -0.53 -13.77 -15.47
CA ALA A 208 -0.68 -14.98 -14.66
C ALA A 208 0.54 -15.28 -13.77
N GLY A 209 1.73 -14.92 -14.24
CA GLY A 209 3.00 -15.20 -13.55
C GLY A 209 3.39 -14.17 -12.50
N GLY A 210 2.48 -13.29 -12.09
CA GLY A 210 2.75 -12.21 -11.16
C GLY A 210 3.46 -11.02 -11.78
N PHE A 211 3.68 -10.04 -10.91
CA PHE A 211 4.37 -8.80 -11.21
C PHE A 211 5.43 -8.56 -10.14
N ALA A 212 6.68 -8.39 -10.55
CA ALA A 212 7.80 -8.11 -9.66
C ALA A 212 8.64 -6.93 -10.16
N ASN A 213 8.87 -5.95 -9.30
CA ASN A 213 9.72 -4.80 -9.57
C ASN A 213 10.81 -4.66 -8.51
N ASP A 214 12.06 -4.82 -8.94
CA ASP A 214 13.27 -4.54 -8.16
C ASP A 214 14.00 -3.29 -8.66
N GLY A 215 13.70 -2.86 -9.89
CA GLY A 215 14.24 -1.67 -10.52
C GLY A 215 13.34 -0.45 -10.38
N SER A 216 13.29 0.37 -11.43
CA SER A 216 12.46 1.58 -11.46
C SER A 216 11.40 1.50 -12.56
N ILE A 217 10.16 1.76 -12.18
CA ILE A 217 9.01 1.89 -13.07
C ILE A 217 8.42 3.28 -12.85
N ILE A 218 8.41 4.09 -13.90
CA ILE A 218 7.94 5.47 -13.84
C ILE A 218 6.90 5.68 -14.95
N GLY A 219 5.72 6.16 -14.57
CA GLY A 219 4.80 6.76 -15.51
C GLY A 219 4.70 8.24 -15.27
N TYR A 220 4.57 9.03 -16.34
CA TYR A 220 4.35 10.46 -16.17
C TYR A 220 3.12 10.74 -15.31
N TYR A 221 2.01 10.01 -15.48
CA TYR A 221 0.82 10.15 -14.63
C TYR A 221 0.68 9.04 -13.60
N VAL A 222 0.85 7.78 -14.02
CA VAL A 222 0.67 6.62 -13.15
C VAL A 222 1.78 5.60 -13.34
N GLY A 223 2.39 5.13 -12.26
CA GLY A 223 3.46 4.12 -12.34
C GLY A 223 2.95 2.83 -12.98
N VAL A 224 1.96 2.20 -12.34
CA VAL A 224 1.31 0.97 -12.80
C VAL A 224 -0.20 1.10 -12.67
N ARG A 225 -0.93 0.78 -13.74
CA ARG A 225 -2.40 0.82 -13.80
C ARG A 225 -3.00 -0.52 -14.20
N LEU A 226 -4.02 -0.95 -13.46
CA LEU A 226 -4.92 -2.05 -13.83
C LEU A 226 -6.32 -1.54 -14.15
N THR A 227 -6.85 -1.89 -15.31
CA THR A 227 -8.19 -1.48 -15.80
C THR A 227 -8.93 -2.67 -16.40
N GLY A 228 -9.69 -3.37 -15.58
CA GLY A 228 -10.39 -4.59 -15.93
C GLY A 228 -9.39 -5.72 -16.13
N ALA A 229 -8.43 -5.85 -15.21
CA ALA A 229 -7.31 -6.79 -15.35
C ALA A 229 -7.23 -7.76 -14.18
N THR A 230 -6.70 -8.95 -14.48
CA THR A 230 -6.35 -9.95 -13.47
C THR A 230 -4.83 -10.09 -13.36
N VAL A 231 -4.29 -9.97 -12.15
CA VAL A 231 -2.89 -10.28 -11.84
C VAL A 231 -2.86 -11.42 -10.82
N LEU A 232 -2.56 -12.62 -11.31
CA LEU A 232 -2.34 -13.81 -10.47
C LEU A 232 -0.89 -13.83 -10.01
N GLY A 233 -0.59 -14.45 -8.87
CA GLY A 233 0.74 -14.48 -8.26
C GLY A 233 1.12 -13.19 -7.51
N GLY A 234 0.27 -12.17 -7.54
CA GLY A 234 0.40 -10.93 -6.79
C GLY A 234 1.37 -9.91 -7.40
N ILE A 235 1.51 -8.78 -6.70
CA ILE A 235 2.36 -7.65 -7.05
C ILE A 235 3.42 -7.50 -5.96
N THR A 236 4.69 -7.66 -6.31
CA THR A 236 5.83 -7.42 -5.42
C THR A 236 6.64 -6.23 -5.90
N ASN A 237 6.89 -5.27 -5.02
CA ASN A 237 7.75 -4.13 -5.29
C ASN A 237 8.88 -4.06 -4.24
N THR A 238 10.11 -4.35 -4.67
CA THR A 238 11.34 -4.12 -3.89
C THR A 238 12.14 -2.91 -4.37
N GLY A 239 11.83 -2.42 -5.58
CA GLY A 239 12.38 -1.21 -6.19
C GLY A 239 11.45 0.00 -6.04
N MET A 240 11.44 0.86 -7.06
CA MET A 240 10.59 2.05 -7.10
C MET A 240 9.50 1.92 -8.17
N ILE A 241 8.26 2.18 -7.77
CA ILE A 241 7.15 2.50 -8.67
C ILE A 241 6.73 3.93 -8.39
N SER A 242 6.74 4.78 -9.42
CA SER A 242 6.38 6.20 -9.28
C SER A 242 5.44 6.69 -10.37
N GLY A 243 4.50 7.56 -9.98
CA GLY A 243 3.68 8.34 -10.90
C GLY A 243 3.41 9.73 -10.34
N TYR A 244 3.29 10.74 -11.21
CA TYR A 244 2.98 12.10 -10.78
C TYR A 244 1.67 12.18 -9.97
N TYR A 245 0.66 11.37 -10.35
CA TYR A 245 -0.56 11.25 -9.56
C TYR A 245 -0.52 10.03 -8.65
N THR A 246 -0.50 8.83 -9.23
CA THR A 246 -0.66 7.58 -8.47
C THR A 246 0.49 6.61 -8.78
N ALA A 247 1.09 6.01 -7.76
CA ALA A 247 2.13 5.01 -8.00
C ALA A 247 1.51 3.71 -8.54
N LEU A 248 0.58 3.13 -7.79
CA LEU A 248 -0.10 1.88 -8.12
C LEU A 248 -1.62 2.08 -8.08
N GLU A 249 -2.26 2.11 -9.25
CA GLU A 249 -3.70 2.31 -9.42
C GLU A 249 -4.38 1.03 -9.90
N LEU A 250 -5.24 0.45 -9.06
CA LEU A 250 -5.85 -0.86 -9.29
C LEU A 250 -7.37 -0.76 -9.42
N GLY A 251 -7.90 -1.03 -10.62
CA GLY A 251 -9.30 -1.35 -10.89
C GLY A 251 -10.23 -0.22 -11.35
N THR A 252 -9.80 0.56 -12.34
CA THR A 252 -10.49 1.82 -12.70
C THR A 252 -11.87 1.69 -13.38
N ASP A 253 -12.31 0.50 -13.82
CA ASP A 253 -13.48 0.28 -14.71
C ASP A 253 -14.63 -0.59 -14.16
N GLY A 254 -14.73 -0.78 -12.85
CA GLY A 254 -15.99 -1.27 -12.24
C GLY A 254 -16.23 -2.78 -12.30
N THR A 255 -15.48 -3.58 -13.08
CA THR A 255 -15.68 -5.05 -13.15
C THR A 255 -14.39 -5.83 -13.40
N ASN A 256 -14.33 -7.07 -12.89
CA ASN A 256 -13.30 -8.10 -13.17
C ASN A 256 -11.84 -7.74 -12.84
N ASN A 257 -11.62 -6.80 -11.93
CA ASN A 257 -10.30 -6.53 -11.39
C ASN A 257 -10.00 -7.50 -10.24
N LEU A 258 -8.89 -8.23 -10.36
CA LEU A 258 -8.44 -9.19 -9.36
C LEU A 258 -6.92 -9.12 -9.21
N VAL A 259 -6.45 -9.04 -7.97
CA VAL A 259 -5.04 -9.20 -7.62
C VAL A 259 -4.94 -10.20 -6.48
N ASP A 260 -3.98 -11.12 -6.55
CA ASP A 260 -3.80 -12.10 -5.48
C ASP A 260 -3.37 -11.42 -4.17
N SER A 261 -2.22 -10.77 -4.15
CA SER A 261 -1.69 -10.02 -2.99
C SER A 261 -0.80 -8.86 -3.44
N ILE A 262 -0.46 -7.96 -2.53
CA ILE A 262 0.45 -6.85 -2.78
C ILE A 262 1.50 -6.81 -1.68
N THR A 263 2.78 -6.86 -2.04
CA THR A 263 3.90 -6.74 -1.11
C THR A 263 4.82 -5.62 -1.55
N ASN A 264 5.02 -4.62 -0.68
CA ASN A 264 5.93 -3.52 -0.88
C ASN A 264 7.07 -3.58 0.16
N THR A 265 8.29 -3.80 -0.31
CA THR A 265 9.54 -3.62 0.46
C THR A 265 10.38 -2.45 -0.08
N GLY A 266 10.01 -1.90 -1.23
CA GLY A 266 10.61 -0.70 -1.84
C GLY A 266 9.71 0.53 -1.69
N SER A 267 9.66 1.37 -2.73
CA SER A 267 8.92 2.63 -2.73
C SER A 267 7.75 2.65 -3.71
N LEU A 268 6.56 2.99 -3.22
CA LEU A 268 5.41 3.41 -4.03
C LEU A 268 5.22 4.92 -3.85
N ILE A 269 5.42 5.71 -4.89
CA ILE A 269 5.38 7.18 -4.83
C ILE A 269 4.33 7.72 -5.80
N GLY A 270 3.22 8.23 -5.27
CA GLY A 270 2.23 9.01 -6.01
C GLY A 270 2.30 10.46 -5.59
N GLU A 271 2.99 11.30 -6.35
CA GLU A 271 3.42 12.63 -5.87
C GLU A 271 2.26 13.58 -5.54
N ASN A 272 1.16 13.54 -6.30
CA ASN A 272 0.03 14.47 -6.18
C ASN A 272 -1.29 13.78 -5.82
N SER A 273 -1.32 12.45 -5.74
CA SER A 273 -2.54 11.68 -5.47
C SER A 273 -2.29 10.53 -4.49
N GLN A 274 -2.28 9.27 -4.94
CA GLN A 274 -2.23 8.09 -4.06
C GLN A 274 -0.92 7.32 -4.19
N GLY A 275 -0.36 6.84 -3.08
CA GLY A 275 0.70 5.83 -3.17
C GLY A 275 0.15 4.53 -3.75
N LEU A 276 -0.92 4.03 -3.12
CA LEU A 276 -1.67 2.85 -3.55
C LEU A 276 -3.17 3.17 -3.58
N GLN A 277 -3.82 2.90 -4.71
CA GLN A 277 -5.26 3.08 -4.88
C GLN A 277 -5.93 1.80 -5.34
N LEU A 278 -6.95 1.36 -4.60
CA LEU A 278 -7.88 0.30 -4.97
C LEU A 278 -9.23 0.93 -5.30
N GLN A 279 -9.69 0.70 -6.52
CA GLN A 279 -10.99 1.12 -7.04
C GLN A 279 -11.66 -0.12 -7.64
N SER A 280 -12.92 -0.40 -7.31
CA SER A 280 -13.72 -1.49 -7.90
C SER A 280 -12.96 -2.81 -8.16
N ILE A 281 -12.13 -3.22 -7.20
CA ILE A 281 -11.23 -4.36 -7.31
C ILE A 281 -11.37 -5.30 -6.12
N LYS A 282 -11.11 -6.59 -6.35
CA LYS A 282 -10.90 -7.57 -5.30
C LYS A 282 -9.40 -7.87 -5.15
N VAL A 283 -8.88 -7.73 -3.94
CA VAL A 283 -7.57 -8.27 -3.55
C VAL A 283 -7.81 -9.47 -2.63
N THR A 284 -7.36 -10.67 -3.02
CA THR A 284 -7.74 -11.90 -2.30
C THR A 284 -6.88 -12.24 -1.09
N GLY A 285 -5.65 -11.74 -1.06
CA GLY A 285 -4.68 -11.89 0.02
C GLY A 285 -4.42 -10.55 0.68
N ASP A 286 -3.23 -10.43 1.28
CA ASP A 286 -2.86 -9.26 2.07
C ASP A 286 -2.28 -8.13 1.21
N ILE A 287 -2.36 -6.91 1.74
CA ILE A 287 -1.54 -5.77 1.35
C ILE A 287 -0.50 -5.58 2.44
N ILE A 288 0.77 -5.80 2.11
CA ILE A 288 1.89 -5.75 3.05
C ILE A 288 2.82 -4.61 2.66
N ASN A 289 2.96 -3.63 3.54
CA ASN A 289 4.06 -2.67 3.51
C ASN A 289 5.10 -3.10 4.56
N ALA A 290 6.11 -3.83 4.10
CA ALA A 290 7.13 -4.48 4.92
C ALA A 290 8.05 -3.45 5.62
N PRO A 291 8.97 -3.84 6.53
CA PRO A 291 9.77 -2.89 7.32
C PRO A 291 10.55 -1.82 6.53
N SER A 292 11.07 -2.15 5.34
CA SER A 292 11.73 -1.19 4.45
C SER A 292 10.79 -0.51 3.44
N GLY A 293 9.53 -0.94 3.42
CA GLY A 293 8.51 -0.47 2.51
C GLY A 293 8.11 0.97 2.82
N PHE A 294 8.11 1.80 1.78
CA PHE A 294 7.65 3.18 1.81
C PHE A 294 6.51 3.37 0.82
N ILE A 295 5.35 3.81 1.32
CA ILE A 295 4.22 4.19 0.49
C ILE A 295 3.95 5.67 0.74
N TYR A 296 4.08 6.48 -0.30
CA TYR A 296 3.82 7.92 -0.27
C TYR A 296 2.73 8.29 -1.26
N GLY A 297 1.70 8.98 -0.78
CA GLY A 297 0.74 9.69 -1.63
C GLY A 297 0.67 11.16 -1.28
N GLY A 298 0.70 12.04 -2.28
CA GLY A 298 0.53 13.49 -2.09
C GLY A 298 -0.78 13.86 -1.40
N THR A 299 -1.81 13.02 -1.51
CA THR A 299 -3.08 13.15 -0.78
C THR A 299 -3.33 12.00 0.18
N THR A 300 -3.20 10.76 -0.28
CA THR A 300 -3.50 9.57 0.54
C THR A 300 -2.45 8.49 0.33
N GLY A 301 -1.88 7.94 1.40
CA GLY A 301 -0.91 6.85 1.29
C GLY A 301 -1.53 5.61 0.64
N VAL A 302 -2.55 5.04 1.29
CA VAL A 302 -3.36 3.92 0.77
C VAL A 302 -4.84 4.28 0.75
N GLN A 303 -5.48 4.20 -0.41
CA GLN A 303 -6.91 4.46 -0.58
C GLN A 303 -7.65 3.22 -1.10
N ILE A 304 -8.69 2.80 -0.37
CA ILE A 304 -9.60 1.72 -0.78
C ILE A 304 -11.00 2.32 -0.98
N GLN A 305 -11.50 2.27 -2.21
CA GLN A 305 -12.72 2.98 -2.60
C GLN A 305 -13.57 2.27 -3.65
N LYS A 306 -14.76 2.83 -3.91
CA LYS A 306 -15.66 2.47 -5.02
C LYS A 306 -15.97 0.97 -5.08
N GLY A 307 -16.40 0.40 -3.96
CA GLY A 307 -16.79 -1.01 -3.91
C GLY A 307 -15.63 -2.01 -3.82
N SER A 308 -14.39 -1.54 -3.66
CA SER A 308 -13.24 -2.45 -3.52
C SER A 308 -13.35 -3.32 -2.28
N THR A 309 -12.92 -4.58 -2.42
CA THR A 309 -12.84 -5.56 -1.34
C THR A 309 -11.40 -6.04 -1.18
N LEU A 310 -10.84 -5.83 0.00
CA LEU A 310 -9.64 -6.52 0.45
C LEU A 310 -10.08 -7.71 1.31
N VAL A 311 -9.82 -8.93 0.83
CA VAL A 311 -10.17 -10.15 1.56
C VAL A 311 -9.19 -10.41 2.70
N GLY A 312 -7.89 -10.20 2.46
CA GLY A 312 -6.87 -10.29 3.50
C GLY A 312 -6.83 -9.07 4.42
N SER A 313 -5.68 -8.88 5.04
CA SER A 313 -5.36 -7.77 5.94
C SER A 313 -4.52 -6.70 5.23
N LEU A 314 -4.55 -5.49 5.77
CA LEU A 314 -3.57 -4.44 5.47
C LEU A 314 -2.54 -4.43 6.59
N ILE A 315 -1.31 -4.82 6.29
CA ILE A 315 -0.20 -4.94 7.24
C ILE A 315 0.82 -3.83 6.93
N ASN A 316 1.10 -2.99 7.91
CA ASN A 316 2.12 -1.96 7.83
C ASN A 316 3.18 -2.15 8.92
N ASP A 317 4.34 -2.64 8.49
CA ASP A 317 5.56 -2.70 9.30
C ASP A 317 6.57 -1.62 8.87
N GLY A 318 6.39 -1.05 7.68
CA GLY A 318 7.16 0.07 7.16
C GLY A 318 6.51 1.43 7.43
N THR A 319 6.59 2.32 6.44
CA THR A 319 6.02 3.67 6.52
C THR A 319 4.99 3.91 5.41
N ILE A 320 3.77 4.31 5.80
CA ILE A 320 2.72 4.82 4.91
C ILE A 320 2.50 6.29 5.23
N VAL A 321 2.62 7.16 4.22
CA VAL A 321 2.40 8.60 4.34
C VAL A 321 1.41 9.07 3.29
N GLY A 322 0.38 9.80 3.72
CA GLY A 322 -0.44 10.61 2.84
C GLY A 322 -0.32 12.09 3.20
N GLY A 323 -0.27 12.98 2.21
CA GLY A 323 -0.23 14.42 2.49
C GLY A 323 -1.46 14.93 3.25
N ASN A 324 -2.62 14.24 3.16
CA ASN A 324 -3.78 14.48 4.01
C ASN A 324 -4.09 13.27 4.91
N THR A 325 -4.21 12.08 4.31
CA THR A 325 -4.67 10.87 5.01
C THR A 325 -3.69 9.71 4.82
N GLY A 326 -3.23 9.05 5.88
CA GLY A 326 -2.38 7.85 5.76
C GLY A 326 -3.11 6.70 5.05
N ILE A 327 -4.16 6.17 5.68
CA ILE A 327 -5.04 5.13 5.11
C ILE A 327 -6.49 5.61 5.07
N ARG A 328 -7.12 5.51 3.90
CA ARG A 328 -8.54 5.84 3.71
C ARG A 328 -9.33 4.62 3.22
N LEU A 329 -10.44 4.31 3.91
CA LEU A 329 -11.42 3.31 3.50
C LEU A 329 -12.77 3.99 3.26
N SER A 330 -13.30 3.90 2.04
CA SER A 330 -14.57 4.55 1.68
C SER A 330 -15.79 3.77 2.18
N SER A 331 -16.94 4.43 2.24
CA SER A 331 -18.18 3.89 2.85
C SER A 331 -18.71 2.60 2.25
N ASN A 332 -18.48 2.39 0.95
CA ASN A 332 -18.91 1.21 0.20
C ASN A 332 -17.78 0.20 -0.05
N SER A 333 -16.63 0.36 0.59
CA SER A 333 -15.51 -0.57 0.48
C SER A 333 -15.35 -1.39 1.75
N THR A 334 -14.71 -2.55 1.62
CA THR A 334 -14.59 -3.52 2.71
C THR A 334 -13.18 -4.08 2.81
N ILE A 335 -12.71 -4.21 4.04
CA ILE A 335 -11.58 -5.07 4.41
C ILE A 335 -12.18 -6.19 5.26
N LEU A 336 -12.01 -7.44 4.85
CA LEU A 336 -12.51 -8.61 5.60
C LEU A 336 -11.51 -9.09 6.66
N GLY A 337 -10.21 -8.86 6.44
CA GLY A 337 -9.18 -9.05 7.47
C GLY A 337 -9.07 -7.86 8.43
N THR A 338 -7.86 -7.61 8.92
CA THR A 338 -7.58 -6.52 9.87
C THR A 338 -6.69 -5.45 9.24
N ILE A 339 -6.57 -4.30 9.92
CA ILE A 339 -5.44 -3.38 9.71
C ILE A 339 -4.45 -3.62 10.83
N ASN A 340 -3.22 -4.02 10.53
CA ASN A 340 -2.17 -4.24 11.53
C ASN A 340 -1.05 -3.23 11.29
N ASN A 341 -0.78 -2.37 12.27
CA ASN A 341 0.26 -1.36 12.21
C ASN A 341 1.32 -1.60 13.30
N THR A 342 2.50 -2.02 12.89
CA THR A 342 3.71 -2.03 13.74
C THR A 342 4.70 -0.93 13.35
N GLY A 343 4.58 -0.40 12.13
CA GLY A 343 5.35 0.73 11.61
C GLY A 343 4.68 2.08 11.83
N THR A 344 4.84 2.99 10.86
CA THR A 344 4.26 4.35 10.89
C THR A 344 3.18 4.52 9.83
N ILE A 345 2.02 5.03 10.22
CA ILE A 345 0.98 5.54 9.31
C ILE A 345 0.79 7.03 9.62
N ALA A 346 1.03 7.89 8.63
CA ALA A 346 0.99 9.33 8.79
C ALA A 346 0.06 10.01 7.79
N GLY A 347 -0.71 10.98 8.26
CA GLY A 347 -1.32 12.00 7.42
C GLY A 347 -1.54 13.30 8.19
N ASN A 348 -1.40 14.43 7.50
CA ASN A 348 -1.49 15.75 8.14
C ASN A 348 -2.85 15.99 8.81
N THR A 349 -3.92 15.40 8.28
CA THR A 349 -5.25 15.44 8.89
C THR A 349 -5.56 14.13 9.60
N TYR A 350 -5.46 13.02 8.88
CA TYR A 350 -5.83 11.71 9.40
C TYR A 350 -4.69 10.69 9.22
N SER A 351 -4.31 9.97 10.26
CA SER A 351 -3.56 8.72 10.08
C SER A 351 -4.49 7.67 9.46
N LEU A 352 -5.70 7.55 10.00
CA LEU A 352 -6.75 6.65 9.55
C LEU A 352 -8.04 7.43 9.29
N ASN A 353 -8.67 7.20 8.14
CA ASN A 353 -10.01 7.68 7.83
C ASN A 353 -10.86 6.51 7.31
N LEU A 354 -11.49 5.80 8.24
CA LEU A 354 -12.26 4.59 7.98
C LEU A 354 -13.75 4.90 7.98
N GLN A 355 -14.32 5.03 6.79
CA GLN A 355 -15.70 5.48 6.58
C GLN A 355 -16.66 4.32 6.25
N ASN A 356 -16.19 3.07 6.28
CA ASN A 356 -16.99 1.87 6.01
C ASN A 356 -18.23 1.82 6.90
N THR A 357 -19.35 1.39 6.30
CA THR A 357 -20.66 1.37 6.97
C THR A 357 -21.29 -0.01 7.06
N ALA A 358 -20.87 -0.96 6.21
CA ALA A 358 -21.51 -2.27 6.09
C ALA A 358 -21.01 -3.31 7.11
N SER A 359 -19.71 -3.30 7.43
CA SER A 359 -19.09 -4.24 8.37
C SER A 359 -17.94 -3.55 9.10
N GLY A 360 -17.89 -3.70 10.42
CA GLY A 360 -16.75 -3.29 11.21
C GLY A 360 -15.54 -4.20 10.96
N LEU A 361 -14.35 -3.64 11.15
CA LEU A 361 -13.06 -4.34 11.14
C LEU A 361 -12.28 -4.02 12.42
N VAL A 362 -11.21 -4.79 12.67
CA VAL A 362 -10.28 -4.53 13.78
C VAL A 362 -9.01 -3.87 13.24
N VAL A 363 -8.61 -2.77 13.87
CA VAL A 363 -7.31 -2.12 13.70
C VAL A 363 -6.44 -2.47 14.89
N ASN A 364 -5.35 -3.20 14.69
CA ASN A 364 -4.34 -3.48 15.71
C ASN A 364 -3.17 -2.52 15.52
N ASN A 365 -2.96 -1.62 16.47
CA ASN A 365 -1.86 -0.67 16.44
C ASN A 365 -0.91 -0.91 17.61
N SER A 366 0.32 -1.32 17.28
CA SER A 366 1.48 -1.33 18.17
C SER A 366 2.61 -0.40 17.70
N GLY A 367 2.42 0.25 16.55
CA GLY A 367 3.29 1.28 16.01
C GLY A 367 2.73 2.70 16.19
N THR A 368 3.05 3.58 15.24
CA THR A 368 2.73 5.01 15.32
C THR A 368 1.65 5.43 14.30
N LEU A 369 0.63 6.14 14.78
CA LEU A 369 -0.36 6.85 13.98
C LEU A 369 -0.18 8.36 14.14
N ILE A 370 0.28 9.04 13.08
CA ILE A 370 0.48 10.51 13.05
C ILE A 370 -0.70 11.16 12.32
N GLY A 371 -1.40 12.06 13.01
CA GLY A 371 -2.69 12.62 12.59
C GLY A 371 -3.86 11.96 13.32
N ALA A 372 -5.06 12.52 13.17
CA ALA A 372 -6.26 11.99 13.83
C ALA A 372 -6.61 10.58 13.31
N ALA A 373 -7.16 9.73 14.16
CA ALA A 373 -7.65 8.42 13.78
C ALA A 373 -9.19 8.43 13.77
N ASN A 374 -9.79 8.64 12.59
CA ASN A 374 -11.21 8.39 12.39
C ASN A 374 -11.44 6.91 12.07
N ILE A 375 -11.98 6.19 13.05
CA ILE A 375 -12.21 4.75 13.00
C ILE A 375 -13.65 4.38 12.63
N GLY A 376 -14.55 5.33 12.39
CA GLY A 376 -15.92 5.02 11.91
C GLY A 376 -16.69 4.06 12.83
N ILE A 377 -17.07 2.89 12.34
CA ILE A 377 -17.76 1.83 13.13
C ILE A 377 -16.80 0.77 13.71
N ASN A 378 -15.49 0.96 13.54
CA ASN A 378 -14.49 -0.08 13.73
C ASN A 378 -13.94 -0.12 15.17
N THR A 379 -13.20 -1.18 15.46
CA THR A 379 -12.48 -1.32 16.73
C THR A 379 -11.00 -0.96 16.54
N LEU A 380 -10.45 -0.16 17.43
CA LEU A 380 -9.02 0.14 17.51
C LEU A 380 -8.42 -0.49 18.77
N ASN A 381 -7.55 -1.47 18.58
CA ASN A 381 -6.74 -2.08 19.63
C ASN A 381 -5.39 -1.37 19.70
N LEU A 382 -5.05 -0.86 20.88
CA LEU A 382 -3.77 -0.22 21.19
C LEU A 382 -2.94 -1.20 22.03
N SER A 383 -1.98 -1.86 21.39
CA SER A 383 -1.21 -2.98 21.99
C SER A 383 0.29 -2.67 22.09
N GLY A 384 0.96 -3.34 23.04
CA GLY A 384 2.38 -3.13 23.29
C GLY A 384 2.69 -1.81 24.00
N SER A 385 3.98 -1.47 24.08
CA SER A 385 4.47 -0.24 24.75
C SER A 385 4.60 0.96 23.82
N ASN A 386 4.53 0.73 22.50
CA ASN A 386 4.89 1.73 21.48
C ASN A 386 3.67 2.24 20.69
N ALA A 387 2.46 1.84 21.07
CA ALA A 387 1.25 2.31 20.42
C ALA A 387 1.11 3.82 20.60
N VAL A 388 1.21 4.57 19.51
CA VAL A 388 1.03 6.03 19.50
C VAL A 388 -0.13 6.40 18.60
N VAL A 389 -0.98 7.29 19.08
CA VAL A 389 -1.94 8.05 18.27
C VAL A 389 -1.78 9.53 18.61
N ALA A 390 -1.18 10.28 17.70
CA ALA A 390 -0.78 11.66 17.97
C ALA A 390 -1.95 12.65 17.98
N GLY A 391 -3.04 12.34 17.27
CA GLY A 391 -4.23 13.19 17.19
C GLY A 391 -5.45 12.59 17.90
N ASN A 392 -6.60 13.21 17.68
CA ASN A 392 -7.88 12.74 18.20
C ASN A 392 -8.24 11.35 17.64
N ILE A 393 -8.88 10.52 18.45
CA ILE A 393 -9.53 9.28 18.01
C ILE A 393 -11.02 9.56 17.92
N THR A 394 -11.62 9.33 16.75
CA THR A 394 -13.05 9.59 16.51
C THR A 394 -13.75 8.39 15.90
N GLY A 395 -15.01 8.16 16.25
CA GLY A 395 -15.84 7.11 15.66
C GLY A 395 -17.32 7.29 16.00
N SER A 396 -18.13 6.35 15.53
CA SER A 396 -19.56 6.25 15.77
C SER A 396 -19.89 5.61 17.12
N SER A 397 -21.17 5.46 17.43
CA SER A 397 -21.63 4.74 18.63
C SER A 397 -21.34 3.24 18.64
N SER A 398 -20.99 2.66 17.49
CA SER A 398 -20.59 1.26 17.38
C SER A 398 -19.07 1.07 17.47
N SER A 399 -18.26 2.15 17.45
CA SER A 399 -16.82 2.01 17.53
C SER A 399 -16.34 1.72 18.94
N THR A 400 -15.16 1.13 19.05
CA THR A 400 -14.55 0.79 20.33
C THR A 400 -13.05 1.05 20.28
N VAL A 401 -12.50 1.60 21.36
CA VAL A 401 -11.05 1.63 21.59
C VAL A 401 -10.71 0.69 22.72
N ASN A 402 -9.81 -0.26 22.48
CA ASN A 402 -9.30 -1.17 23.49
C ASN A 402 -7.83 -0.82 23.80
N VAL A 403 -7.54 -0.48 25.04
CA VAL A 403 -6.18 -0.29 25.55
C VAL A 403 -5.69 -1.62 26.11
N LEU A 404 -4.85 -2.30 25.33
CA LEU A 404 -4.32 -3.63 25.62
C LEU A 404 -2.90 -3.57 26.21
N GLY A 405 -2.11 -2.58 25.79
CA GLY A 405 -0.79 -2.25 26.32
C GLY A 405 -0.80 -0.93 27.09
N THR A 406 0.29 -0.17 27.01
CA THR A 406 0.39 1.17 27.60
C THR A 406 0.09 2.23 26.56
N PHE A 407 -0.81 3.16 26.87
CA PHE A 407 -1.18 4.23 25.95
C PHE A 407 -1.37 5.55 26.72
N SER A 408 -0.85 6.63 26.14
CA SER A 408 -1.13 8.00 26.59
C SER A 408 -1.92 8.70 25.51
N SER A 409 -3.06 9.29 25.85
CA SER A 409 -3.87 10.01 24.86
C SER A 409 -3.08 11.21 24.30
N GLY A 410 -2.94 11.28 22.98
CA GLY A 410 -2.38 12.45 22.28
C GLY A 410 -3.43 13.51 21.89
N GLY A 411 -4.71 13.12 21.90
CA GLY A 411 -5.86 13.97 21.65
C GLY A 411 -7.13 13.35 22.27
N ASP A 412 -8.27 13.99 22.05
CA ASP A 412 -9.55 13.52 22.59
C ASP A 412 -9.95 12.17 21.97
N ILE A 413 -10.63 11.33 22.75
CA ILE A 413 -11.16 10.03 22.31
C ILE A 413 -12.69 10.10 22.29
N ALA A 414 -13.29 10.21 21.11
CA ALA A 414 -14.74 10.29 20.91
C ALA A 414 -15.27 9.08 20.15
N VAL A 415 -15.80 8.07 20.84
CA VAL A 415 -16.15 6.74 20.29
C VAL A 415 -17.37 6.14 20.99
N GLY A 416 -17.82 4.95 20.60
CA GLY A 416 -18.92 4.25 21.28
C GLY A 416 -18.55 3.68 22.66
N ALA A 417 -17.33 3.17 22.80
CA ALA A 417 -16.82 2.64 24.07
C ALA A 417 -15.29 2.71 24.15
N VAL A 418 -14.77 2.82 25.37
CA VAL A 418 -13.32 2.71 25.66
C VAL A 418 -13.12 1.64 26.72
N ASN A 419 -12.30 0.62 26.44
CA ASN A 419 -12.02 -0.47 27.36
C ASN A 419 -10.53 -0.50 27.69
N ILE A 420 -10.17 -0.40 28.95
CA ILE A 420 -8.82 -0.65 29.45
C ILE A 420 -8.80 -2.08 29.95
N SER A 421 -8.10 -2.96 29.24
CA SER A 421 -7.97 -4.38 29.61
C SER A 421 -7.20 -4.55 30.92
N ASN A 422 -7.30 -5.71 31.57
CA ASN A 422 -6.59 -6.00 32.83
C ASN A 422 -5.06 -5.89 32.77
N THR A 423 -4.48 -5.97 31.58
CA THR A 423 -3.04 -5.74 31.34
C THR A 423 -2.74 -4.35 30.77
N GLY A 424 -3.78 -3.60 30.42
CA GLY A 424 -3.67 -2.30 29.78
C GLY A 424 -3.49 -1.16 30.79
N ALA A 425 -2.83 -0.10 30.36
CA ALA A 425 -2.74 1.14 31.10
C ALA A 425 -3.04 2.33 30.19
N LEU A 426 -3.98 3.19 30.59
CA LEU A 426 -4.32 4.44 29.91
C LEU A 426 -3.88 5.62 30.78
N THR A 427 -2.92 6.40 30.29
CA THR A 427 -2.67 7.74 30.81
C THR A 427 -3.58 8.73 30.09
N LEU A 428 -4.54 9.26 30.84
CA LEU A 428 -5.59 10.11 30.30
C LEU A 428 -5.17 11.59 30.38
N ASN A 429 -4.61 12.11 29.29
CA ASN A 429 -4.21 13.51 29.16
C ASN A 429 -5.31 14.39 28.53
N ASN A 430 -6.29 13.77 27.87
CA ASN A 430 -7.33 14.43 27.07
C ASN A 430 -8.73 13.93 27.46
N ASN A 431 -9.77 14.50 26.85
CA ASN A 431 -11.13 14.07 27.14
C ASN A 431 -11.46 12.73 26.49
N VAL A 432 -12.38 12.01 27.12
CA VAL A 432 -13.06 10.87 26.52
C VAL A 432 -14.53 11.24 26.36
N ASN A 433 -15.09 11.04 25.17
CA ASN A 433 -16.52 11.14 24.91
C ASN A 433 -17.04 9.80 24.40
N VAL A 434 -17.64 9.04 25.30
CA VAL A 434 -18.33 7.77 24.98
C VAL A 434 -19.85 7.97 24.80
N ASN A 435 -20.31 9.21 24.64
CA ASN A 435 -21.74 9.56 24.69
C ASN A 435 -22.41 9.73 23.32
N THR A 436 -22.15 8.82 22.38
CA THR A 436 -22.93 8.72 21.13
C THR A 436 -24.14 7.77 21.26
N GLY A 437 -24.55 7.48 22.51
CA GLY A 437 -25.57 6.48 22.88
C GLY A 437 -25.54 6.26 24.40
N THR A 438 -25.28 5.05 24.87
CA THR A 438 -25.12 4.70 26.30
C THR A 438 -23.70 4.25 26.66
N GLY A 439 -22.70 4.75 25.93
CA GLY A 439 -21.33 4.26 26.01
C GLY A 439 -20.67 4.47 27.38
N THR A 440 -19.67 3.63 27.64
CA THR A 440 -18.97 3.56 28.92
C THR A 440 -17.47 3.50 28.68
N LEU A 441 -16.69 4.21 29.52
CA LEU A 441 -15.28 3.89 29.70
C LEU A 441 -15.19 2.83 30.80
N THR A 442 -14.70 1.64 30.45
CA THR A 442 -14.51 0.54 31.38
C THR A 442 -13.03 0.39 31.69
N ASN A 443 -12.68 0.45 32.97
CA ASN A 443 -11.31 0.26 33.45
C ASN A 443 -11.19 -1.04 34.23
N ALA A 444 -10.62 -2.07 33.60
CA ALA A 444 -10.20 -3.31 34.26
C ALA A 444 -8.68 -3.38 34.51
N GLY A 445 -7.91 -2.49 33.87
CA GLY A 445 -6.46 -2.37 34.01
C GLY A 445 -6.06 -1.21 34.89
N ASN A 446 -5.31 -0.26 34.35
CA ASN A 446 -4.88 0.93 35.06
C ASN A 446 -5.28 2.22 34.32
N LEU A 447 -6.08 3.07 34.94
CA LEU A 447 -6.35 4.43 34.47
C LEU A 447 -5.48 5.39 35.27
N ILE A 448 -4.60 6.13 34.60
CA ILE A 448 -3.66 7.07 35.21
C ILE A 448 -4.10 8.49 34.85
N VAL A 449 -4.26 9.35 35.86
CA VAL A 449 -4.52 10.78 35.68
C VAL A 449 -3.35 11.57 36.26
N ALA A 450 -2.62 12.23 35.35
CA ALA A 450 -1.43 12.99 35.70
C ALA A 450 -1.76 14.25 36.52
N ALA A 451 -0.80 14.71 37.31
CA ALA A 451 -0.86 15.99 37.99
C ALA A 451 -0.79 17.09 36.92
N SER A 452 -1.85 17.88 36.82
CA SER A 452 -1.98 18.91 35.79
C SER A 452 -3.00 19.94 36.22
N THR A 453 -2.89 21.15 35.69
CA THR A 453 -3.95 22.18 35.78
C THR A 453 -5.16 21.82 34.93
N TYR A 454 -4.99 20.90 33.98
CA TYR A 454 -6.05 20.35 33.15
C TYR A 454 -6.65 19.10 33.78
N SER A 455 -7.97 19.07 33.94
CA SER A 455 -8.72 17.92 34.46
C SER A 455 -9.47 17.22 33.32
N PRO A 456 -9.05 16.02 32.87
CA PRO A 456 -9.75 15.31 31.81
C PRO A 456 -11.19 15.00 32.21
N THR A 457 -12.09 15.08 31.22
CA THR A 457 -13.51 14.73 31.39
C THR A 457 -13.86 13.48 30.62
N ILE A 458 -14.54 12.54 31.28
CA ILE A 458 -15.27 11.44 30.67
C ILE A 458 -16.73 11.88 30.46
N THR A 459 -17.09 12.08 29.21
CA THR A 459 -18.48 12.32 28.78
C THR A 459 -19.16 10.97 28.55
N GLY A 460 -20.13 10.61 29.41
CA GLY A 460 -20.72 9.27 29.50
C GLY A 460 -20.43 8.58 30.83
N ASN A 461 -20.65 7.27 30.90
CA ASN A 461 -20.48 6.48 32.13
C ASN A 461 -19.04 6.00 32.32
N TYR A 462 -18.67 5.72 33.56
CA TYR A 462 -17.40 5.13 33.95
C TYR A 462 -17.62 3.87 34.79
N ALA A 463 -16.99 2.77 34.42
CA ALA A 463 -17.02 1.52 35.18
C ALA A 463 -15.60 1.16 35.63
N GLN A 464 -15.43 0.90 36.93
CA GLN A 464 -14.14 0.68 37.55
C GLN A 464 -14.08 -0.70 38.23
N SER A 465 -13.18 -1.55 37.75
CA SER A 465 -12.86 -2.86 38.34
C SER A 465 -11.35 -3.10 38.46
N GLY A 466 -10.53 -2.22 37.86
CA GLY A 466 -9.07 -2.23 37.96
C GLY A 466 -8.55 -1.15 38.88
N ASN A 467 -7.37 -0.62 38.57
CA ASN A 467 -6.68 0.41 39.34
C ASN A 467 -6.94 1.82 38.79
N TYR A 468 -7.25 2.77 39.67
CA TYR A 468 -7.26 4.21 39.37
C TYR A 468 -6.04 4.86 40.02
N THR A 469 -5.07 5.27 39.20
CA THR A 469 -3.81 5.86 39.67
C THR A 469 -3.84 7.37 39.54
N ILE A 470 -3.48 8.05 40.62
CA ILE A 470 -3.39 9.51 40.69
C ILE A 470 -1.91 9.90 40.78
N SER A 471 -1.48 10.85 39.96
CA SER A 471 -0.19 11.51 40.14
C SER A 471 -0.34 12.80 40.94
N ILE A 472 0.64 13.10 41.79
CA ILE A 472 0.73 14.34 42.59
C ILE A 472 2.08 14.99 42.32
N ASP A 473 2.11 16.30 42.11
CA ASP A 473 3.31 17.08 41.81
C ASP A 473 3.85 17.85 43.05
N ASP A 474 5.16 17.77 43.25
CA ASP A 474 5.86 18.00 44.53
C ASP A 474 6.18 19.46 44.87
N GLY A 475 5.92 20.40 43.96
CA GLY A 475 6.22 21.82 44.19
C GLY A 475 5.06 22.79 43.95
N LEU A 476 3.99 22.35 43.28
CA LEU A 476 2.95 23.24 42.74
C LEU A 476 1.53 22.96 43.27
N GLY A 477 1.35 21.92 44.10
CA GLY A 477 0.04 21.55 44.66
C GLY A 477 -0.96 21.02 43.62
N SER A 478 -0.48 20.65 42.43
CA SER A 478 -1.31 20.04 41.38
C SER A 478 -1.36 18.53 41.55
N TYR A 479 -2.51 17.94 41.24
CA TYR A 479 -2.76 16.51 41.35
C TYR A 479 -3.80 16.08 40.32
N GLY A 480 -3.84 14.78 40.03
CA GLY A 480 -4.79 14.22 39.07
C GLY A 480 -6.24 14.40 39.54
N LYS A 481 -7.06 14.99 38.66
CA LYS A 481 -8.51 15.18 38.87
C LYS A 481 -9.28 14.65 37.68
N LEU A 482 -10.23 13.75 37.93
CA LEU A 482 -11.08 13.17 36.89
C LEU A 482 -12.53 13.63 37.04
N ARG A 483 -13.08 14.23 35.99
CA ARG A 483 -14.52 14.56 35.92
C ARG A 483 -15.25 13.53 35.07
N ILE A 484 -16.40 13.06 35.55
CA ILE A 484 -17.29 12.14 34.85
C ILE A 484 -18.67 12.77 34.80
N THR A 485 -19.26 12.86 33.60
CA THR A 485 -20.60 13.46 33.43
C THR A 485 -21.74 12.47 33.66
N GLY A 486 -21.49 11.18 33.46
CA GLY A 486 -22.42 10.11 33.78
C GLY A 486 -22.17 9.54 35.18
N ARG A 487 -22.60 8.29 35.38
CA ARG A 487 -22.40 7.56 36.63
C ARG A 487 -21.01 6.90 36.66
N ALA A 488 -20.37 6.94 37.83
CA ALA A 488 -19.18 6.16 38.14
C ALA A 488 -19.58 4.92 38.95
N ASN A 489 -19.41 3.73 38.39
CA ASN A 489 -19.75 2.48 39.05
C ASN A 489 -18.50 1.65 39.37
N PHE A 490 -18.27 1.41 40.66
CA PHE A 490 -17.18 0.59 41.18
C PHE A 490 -17.68 -0.84 41.39
N THR A 491 -16.91 -1.81 40.92
CA THR A 491 -17.24 -3.24 41.01
C THR A 491 -16.13 -3.99 41.73
N PRO A 492 -16.42 -5.14 42.38
CA PRO A 492 -15.42 -5.88 43.16
C PRO A 492 -14.12 -6.12 42.37
N GLY A 493 -12.99 -5.85 43.02
CA GLY A 493 -11.66 -5.89 42.40
C GLY A 493 -11.05 -4.52 42.11
N TYR A 494 -11.83 -3.43 42.24
CA TYR A 494 -11.28 -2.08 42.09
C TYR A 494 -10.16 -1.80 43.11
N SER A 495 -9.20 -0.97 42.67
CA SER A 495 -8.13 -0.46 43.51
C SER A 495 -7.78 0.98 43.16
N PHE A 496 -7.01 1.60 44.05
CA PHE A 496 -6.47 2.93 43.88
C PHE A 496 -4.95 2.87 44.06
N GLY A 497 -4.24 3.72 43.31
CA GLY A 497 -2.79 3.81 43.34
C GLY A 497 -2.30 5.24 43.28
N ILE A 498 -1.05 5.45 43.68
CA ILE A 498 -0.35 6.72 43.56
C ILE A 498 0.87 6.50 42.67
N THR A 499 1.10 7.41 41.72
CA THR A 499 2.26 7.33 40.82
C THR A 499 3.56 7.43 41.63
N PRO A 500 4.53 6.50 41.45
CA PRO A 500 5.81 6.57 42.14
C PRO A 500 6.53 7.89 41.92
N GLY A 501 7.17 8.42 42.97
CA GLY A 501 7.86 9.72 42.92
C GLY A 501 6.96 10.94 43.13
N SER A 502 5.66 10.76 43.33
CA SER A 502 4.78 11.81 43.85
C SER A 502 5.31 12.32 45.19
N ALA A 503 5.34 13.65 45.43
CA ALA A 503 5.60 14.19 46.76
C ALA A 503 4.40 14.97 47.32
N TYR A 504 4.38 15.04 48.65
CA TYR A 504 3.14 15.16 49.39
C TYR A 504 3.24 16.37 50.30
N ILE A 505 2.56 17.43 49.90
CA ILE A 505 2.71 18.74 50.54
C ILE A 505 1.44 19.16 51.29
N GLN A 506 0.34 18.41 51.17
CA GLN A 506 -0.92 18.71 51.84
C GLN A 506 -1.65 17.45 52.34
N PRO A 507 -2.42 17.57 53.44
CA PRO A 507 -3.10 16.45 54.08
C PRO A 507 -4.37 15.98 53.33
N LEU A 508 -4.92 16.81 52.44
CA LEU A 508 -6.16 16.52 51.72
C LEU A 508 -6.06 16.98 50.26
N TYR A 509 -6.42 16.10 49.34
CA TYR A 509 -6.59 16.36 47.92
C TYR A 509 -8.05 16.12 47.56
N THR A 510 -8.80 17.20 47.33
CA THR A 510 -10.24 17.13 47.08
C THR A 510 -10.57 16.85 45.62
N SER A 511 -11.68 16.18 45.36
CA SER A 511 -12.19 15.95 44.00
C SER A 511 -11.21 15.20 43.09
N ILE A 512 -10.48 14.22 43.62
CA ILE A 512 -9.64 13.34 42.80
C ILE A 512 -10.47 12.59 41.74
N LEU A 513 -11.76 12.38 42.03
CA LEU A 513 -12.77 11.91 41.08
C LEU A 513 -14.11 12.56 41.41
N TYR A 514 -14.79 13.10 40.41
CA TYR A 514 -16.12 13.69 40.54
C TYR A 514 -17.06 13.15 39.46
N ALA A 515 -18.21 12.59 39.86
CA ALA A 515 -19.17 11.98 38.93
C ALA A 515 -20.58 12.61 39.05
N VAL A 516 -20.97 13.41 38.06
CA VAL A 516 -22.26 14.12 38.04
C VAL A 516 -23.46 13.17 38.16
N GLY A 517 -23.38 11.98 37.55
CA GLY A 517 -24.43 10.95 37.61
C GLY A 517 -24.42 10.08 38.86
N GLY A 518 -23.55 10.41 39.84
CA GLY A 518 -23.36 9.71 41.10
C GLY A 518 -22.25 8.68 41.10
N ILE A 519 -21.81 8.30 42.30
CA ILE A 519 -20.86 7.22 42.56
C ILE A 519 -21.62 6.03 43.17
N THR A 520 -21.40 4.83 42.64
CA THR A 520 -22.00 3.59 43.17
C THR A 520 -20.97 2.48 43.34
N GLY A 521 -21.19 1.58 44.31
CA GLY A 521 -20.34 0.42 44.55
C GLY A 521 -18.99 0.71 45.22
N PHE A 522 -18.69 1.98 45.52
CA PHE A 522 -17.53 2.36 46.32
C PHE A 522 -17.82 2.13 47.81
N THR A 523 -16.89 1.47 48.51
CA THR A 523 -16.92 1.32 49.97
C THR A 523 -15.83 2.19 50.57
N ALA A 524 -16.23 3.19 51.36
CA ALA A 524 -15.33 4.13 52.03
C ALA A 524 -15.03 3.70 53.48
N PRO A 525 -13.82 3.99 54.01
CA PRO A 525 -12.63 4.43 53.29
C PRO A 525 -11.99 3.26 52.52
N TYR A 526 -11.28 3.56 51.43
CA TYR A 526 -10.38 2.60 50.78
C TYR A 526 -8.95 2.94 51.13
N ILE A 527 -8.26 2.04 51.85
CA ILE A 527 -6.88 2.22 52.26
C ILE A 527 -5.95 1.83 51.10
N ILE A 528 -5.22 2.79 50.54
CA ILE A 528 -4.20 2.55 49.50
C ILE A 528 -2.91 2.06 50.17
N SER A 529 -2.50 2.74 51.24
CA SER A 529 -1.32 2.43 52.04
C SER A 529 -1.54 2.96 53.47
N PRO A 530 -0.62 2.70 54.43
CA PRO A 530 -0.72 3.28 55.77
C PRO A 530 -0.78 4.82 55.80
N TYR A 531 -0.39 5.47 54.70
CA TYR A 531 -0.36 6.93 54.59
C TYR A 531 -1.48 7.50 53.73
N TYR A 532 -2.19 6.67 52.96
CA TYR A 532 -3.18 7.13 52.00
C TYR A 532 -4.48 6.37 52.11
N GLU A 533 -5.56 7.13 52.18
CA GLU A 533 -6.90 6.59 52.02
C GLU A 533 -7.75 7.45 51.08
N VAL A 534 -8.59 6.79 50.32
CA VAL A 534 -9.62 7.42 49.52
C VAL A 534 -10.92 7.37 50.29
N ILE A 535 -11.58 8.50 50.40
CA ILE A 535 -12.87 8.62 51.09
C ILE A 535 -13.93 9.14 50.14
N GLN A 536 -15.18 8.92 50.51
CA GLN A 536 -16.30 9.67 49.93
C GLN A 536 -16.31 11.06 50.58
N SER A 537 -16.35 12.12 49.79
CA SER A 537 -16.29 13.49 50.31
C SER A 537 -17.46 13.74 51.29
N PRO A 538 -17.21 14.28 52.49
CA PRO A 538 -18.26 14.62 53.44
C PRO A 538 -19.22 15.70 52.94
N SER A 539 -18.79 16.53 51.98
CA SER A 539 -19.57 17.62 51.41
C SER A 539 -20.35 17.24 50.15
N ASP A 540 -19.96 16.18 49.44
CA ASP A 540 -20.61 15.74 48.20
C ASP A 540 -20.48 14.21 47.98
N SER A 541 -21.63 13.51 47.94
CA SER A 541 -21.69 12.07 47.67
C SER A 541 -21.30 11.69 46.23
N ASN A 542 -21.04 12.67 45.37
CA ASN A 542 -20.58 12.48 44.00
C ASN A 542 -19.06 12.67 43.85
N GLU A 543 -18.35 12.89 44.94
CA GLU A 543 -16.93 13.25 44.96
C GLU A 543 -16.10 12.30 45.83
N LEU A 544 -14.94 11.86 45.31
CA LEU A 544 -13.92 11.16 46.09
C LEU A 544 -12.76 12.10 46.39
N ASP A 545 -12.27 12.02 47.63
CA ASP A 545 -11.12 12.76 48.13
C ASP A 545 -10.01 11.79 48.52
N LEU A 546 -8.75 12.25 48.44
CA LEU A 546 -7.58 11.51 48.92
C LEU A 546 -7.01 12.20 50.16
N PHE A 547 -6.98 11.47 51.27
CA PHE A 547 -6.31 11.89 52.50
C PHE A 547 -4.88 11.35 52.56
N TYR A 548 -3.97 12.20 53.01
CA TYR A 548 -2.59 11.86 53.34
C TYR A 548 -2.34 12.03 54.84
N TYR A 549 -1.91 10.96 55.49
CA TYR A 549 -1.41 10.99 56.86
C TYR A 549 0.10 11.23 56.82
N ASP A 550 0.53 12.41 57.27
CA ASP A 550 1.96 12.67 57.50
C ASP A 550 2.44 11.75 58.63
N PRO A 551 3.34 10.79 58.37
CA PRO A 551 4.01 10.12 59.47
C PRO A 551 4.93 11.16 60.09
N GLY A 552 4.47 11.81 61.17
CA GLY A 552 5.32 12.66 62.00
C GLY A 552 6.66 11.96 62.26
N PRO A 553 7.76 12.72 62.47
CA PRO A 553 9.11 12.17 62.46
C PRO A 553 9.17 10.93 63.35
N GLY A 554 9.38 9.77 62.72
CA GLY A 554 9.52 8.52 63.45
C GLY A 554 10.59 8.68 64.53
N PRO A 555 10.49 7.95 65.66
CA PRO A 555 11.52 8.02 66.68
C PRO A 555 12.84 7.67 66.00
N GLY A 556 13.80 8.61 66.03
CA GLY A 556 15.11 8.41 65.42
C GLY A 556 15.76 7.12 65.91
N PRO A 557 16.66 6.52 65.12
CA PRO A 557 17.36 5.31 65.55
C PRO A 557 18.06 5.60 66.88
N ALA A 558 17.75 4.78 67.89
CA ALA A 558 18.31 4.85 69.23
C ALA A 558 19.81 4.52 69.23
#